data_AF-A0A7V4S465-F1
#
_entry.id   AF-A0A7V4S465-F1
#
_cell.length_a   1.000
_cell.length_b   1.000
_cell.length_c   1.000
_cell.angle_alpha   90.00
_cell.angle_beta   90.00
_cell.angle_gamma   90.00
#
_symmetry.space_group_name_H-M   'P 1'
#
loop_
_entity.id
_entity.type
_entity.pdbx_description
1 polymer ?
#
loop_
_entity_poly.entity_id
_entity_poly.type
_entity_poly.pdbx_seq_one_letter_code
_entity_poly.pdbx_strand_id
1 'polypeptide(L)'
;MKNLAFVFLIILCFIASLFLCTEETTKRERIEEKIIDADIIRIMKTLDSYNSDLSMTEKYLYAKNILLLERKYRNIGITELIAINKVETNMKHRKKGKMIVTGKNDFGISQLDANTARGIASRHGLRWRDEYIHDPALNVYVAGLYLSDLKQEHKYNKFVFESYNRGPINKKKIKNFPYWKKIEKAIQEIDEKLRRSEL
;
A
#
# COMPACT_ATOMS: atom_id res chain seq x y z
N MET A 1 -51.55 -16.51 33.66
CA MET A 1 -50.17 -17.03 33.84
C MET A 1 -49.51 -17.55 32.56
N LYS A 2 -50.23 -18.21 31.62
CA LYS A 2 -49.61 -18.77 30.38
C LYS A 2 -49.00 -17.72 29.42
N ASN A 3 -49.60 -16.53 29.30
CA ASN A 3 -49.10 -15.47 28.40
C ASN A 3 -47.81 -14.79 28.90
N LEU A 4 -47.57 -14.76 30.21
CA LEU A 4 -46.37 -14.14 30.77
C LEU A 4 -45.12 -14.98 30.50
N ALA A 5 -45.23 -16.31 30.62
CA ALA A 5 -44.14 -17.23 30.31
C ALA A 5 -43.74 -17.19 28.82
N PHE A 6 -44.72 -17.03 27.92
CA PHE A 6 -44.48 -16.91 26.49
C PHE A 6 -43.73 -15.62 26.12
N VAL A 7 -44.14 -14.48 26.70
CA VAL A 7 -43.43 -13.19 26.52
C VAL A 7 -42.01 -13.26 27.08
N PHE A 8 -41.82 -13.91 28.23
CA PHE A 8 -40.48 -14.09 28.82
C PHE A 8 -39.55 -14.93 27.95
N LEU A 9 -40.08 -15.99 27.32
CA LEU A 9 -39.32 -16.84 26.39
C LEU A 9 -38.90 -16.06 25.14
N ILE A 10 -39.78 -15.24 24.56
CA ILE A 10 -39.45 -14.40 23.41
C ILE A 10 -38.34 -13.39 23.76
N ILE A 11 -38.44 -12.74 24.92
CA ILE A 11 -37.42 -11.79 25.38
C ILE A 11 -36.07 -12.50 25.59
N LEU A 12 -36.06 -13.68 26.21
CA LEU A 12 -34.85 -14.49 26.38
C LEU A 12 -34.21 -14.88 25.04
N CYS A 13 -35.01 -15.31 24.07
CA CYS A 13 -34.51 -15.62 22.72
C CYS A 13 -33.93 -14.39 22.03
N PHE A 14 -34.56 -13.22 22.17
CA PHE A 14 -34.06 -11.98 21.57
C PHE A 14 -32.74 -11.52 22.21
N ILE A 15 -32.64 -11.57 23.54
CA ILE A 15 -31.40 -11.26 24.27
C ILE A 15 -30.28 -12.25 23.88
N ALA A 16 -30.57 -13.55 23.81
CA ALA A 16 -29.60 -14.56 23.37
C ALA A 16 -29.12 -14.31 21.94
N SER A 17 -30.03 -13.93 21.02
CA SER A 17 -29.66 -13.61 19.64
C SER A 17 -28.78 -12.36 19.52
N LEU A 18 -29.03 -11.33 20.35
CA LEU A 18 -28.18 -10.15 20.42
C LEU A 18 -26.78 -10.48 20.98
N PHE A 19 -26.71 -11.29 22.05
CA PHE A 19 -25.44 -11.74 22.62
C PHE A 19 -24.61 -12.55 21.62
N LEU A 20 -25.21 -13.53 20.95
CA LEU A 20 -24.54 -14.33 19.92
C LEU A 20 -24.04 -13.46 18.76
N CYS A 21 -24.84 -12.49 18.32
CA CYS A 21 -24.44 -11.56 17.26
C CYS A 21 -23.24 -10.70 17.67
N THR A 22 -23.20 -10.20 18.91
CA THR A 22 -22.08 -9.39 19.42
C THR A 22 -20.78 -10.19 19.61
N GLU A 23 -20.87 -11.46 20.01
CA GLU A 23 -19.69 -12.31 20.12
C GLU A 23 -19.09 -12.63 18.75
N GLU A 24 -19.94 -12.87 17.75
CA GLU A 24 -19.51 -13.19 16.39
C GLU A 24 -18.85 -11.98 15.70
N THR A 25 -19.39 -10.77 15.88
CA THR A 25 -18.73 -9.53 15.38
C THR A 25 -17.38 -9.30 16.04
N THR A 26 -17.29 -9.44 17.37
CA THR A 26 -16.03 -9.24 18.12
C THR A 26 -14.97 -10.30 17.75
N LYS A 27 -15.41 -11.53 17.46
CA LYS A 27 -14.51 -12.59 16.99
C LYS A 27 -13.99 -12.29 15.58
N ARG A 28 -14.85 -11.80 14.68
CA ARG A 28 -14.47 -11.41 13.33
C ARG A 28 -13.47 -10.25 13.31
N GLU A 29 -13.73 -9.20 14.09
CA GLU A 29 -12.81 -8.06 14.22
C GLU A 29 -11.43 -8.49 14.71
N ARG A 30 -11.36 -9.37 15.73
CA ARG A 30 -10.09 -9.91 16.23
C ARG A 30 -9.34 -10.77 15.22
N ILE A 31 -10.05 -11.50 14.36
CA ILE A 31 -9.43 -12.30 13.29
C ILE A 31 -8.89 -11.35 12.20
N GLU A 32 -9.65 -10.34 11.81
CA GLU A 32 -9.24 -9.34 10.82
C GLU A 32 -8.02 -8.53 11.32
N GLU A 33 -7.97 -8.15 12.60
CA GLU A 33 -6.82 -7.49 13.23
C GLU A 33 -5.57 -8.37 13.21
N LYS A 34 -5.71 -9.66 13.59
CA LYS A 34 -4.58 -10.62 13.53
C LYS A 34 -4.04 -10.83 12.12
N ILE A 35 -4.91 -10.87 11.11
CA ILE A 35 -4.51 -10.99 9.70
C ILE A 35 -3.75 -9.74 9.26
N ILE A 36 -4.24 -8.54 9.63
CA ILE A 36 -3.55 -7.27 9.37
C ILE A 36 -2.15 -7.29 9.95
N ASP A 37 -2.01 -7.70 11.22
CA ASP A 37 -0.72 -7.73 11.89
C ASP A 37 0.25 -8.72 11.23
N ALA A 38 -0.24 -9.90 10.83
CA ALA A 38 0.56 -10.88 10.11
C ALA A 38 1.08 -10.33 8.77
N ASP A 39 0.21 -9.67 8.00
CA ASP A 39 0.57 -9.05 6.72
C ASP A 39 1.56 -7.90 6.90
N ILE A 40 1.37 -7.06 7.92
CA ILE A 40 2.30 -5.98 8.28
C ILE A 40 3.68 -6.56 8.59
N ILE A 41 3.74 -7.58 9.47
CA ILE A 41 4.99 -8.24 9.85
C ILE A 41 5.69 -8.83 8.62
N ARG A 42 4.93 -9.46 7.71
CA ARG A 42 5.44 -10.06 6.48
C ARG A 42 6.07 -9.02 5.55
N ILE A 43 5.41 -7.88 5.36
CA ILE A 43 5.95 -6.76 4.58
C ILE A 43 7.19 -6.20 5.26
N MET A 44 7.17 -5.97 6.57
CA MET A 44 8.32 -5.45 7.32
C MET A 44 9.56 -6.35 7.20
N LYS A 45 9.40 -7.67 7.36
CA LYS A 45 10.49 -8.65 7.13
C LYS A 45 11.05 -8.56 5.71
N THR A 46 10.19 -8.34 4.72
CA THR A 46 10.62 -8.15 3.33
C THR A 46 11.47 -6.89 3.17
N LEU A 47 11.07 -5.77 3.80
CA LEU A 47 11.84 -4.52 3.82
C LEU A 47 13.19 -4.66 4.54
N ASP A 48 13.25 -5.45 5.62
CA ASP A 48 14.50 -5.76 6.32
C ASP A 48 15.47 -6.53 5.39
N SER A 49 14.95 -7.46 4.59
CA SER A 49 15.77 -8.24 3.65
C SER A 49 16.46 -7.42 2.56
N TYR A 50 16.00 -6.18 2.34
CA TYR A 50 16.61 -5.24 1.39
C TYR A 50 17.56 -4.24 2.04
N ASN A 51 17.90 -4.44 3.32
CA ASN A 51 18.69 -3.50 4.11
C ASN A 51 18.09 -2.08 4.01
N SER A 52 16.78 -1.93 4.09
CA SER A 52 16.17 -0.58 4.08
C SER A 52 16.70 0.27 5.24
N ASP A 53 16.83 1.58 5.02
CA ASP A 53 17.27 2.54 6.05
C ASP A 53 16.10 3.11 6.86
N LEU A 54 14.90 2.54 6.69
CA LEU A 54 13.71 2.88 7.43
C LEU A 54 13.82 2.38 8.89
N SER A 55 13.46 3.24 9.84
CA SER A 55 13.24 2.85 11.23
C SER A 55 12.08 1.85 11.37
N MET A 56 11.97 1.19 12.52
CA MET A 56 10.87 0.26 12.83
C MET A 56 9.49 0.91 12.61
N THR A 57 9.34 2.15 13.07
CA THR A 57 8.10 2.94 12.94
C THR A 57 7.80 3.27 11.48
N GLU A 58 8.80 3.71 10.70
CA GLU A 58 8.63 3.99 9.28
C GLU A 58 8.27 2.74 8.49
N LYS A 59 8.87 1.58 8.81
CA LYS A 59 8.51 0.28 8.20
C LYS A 59 7.07 -0.11 8.50
N TYR A 60 6.64 0.04 9.76
CA TYR A 60 5.26 -0.23 10.16
C TYR A 60 4.27 0.66 9.39
N LEU A 61 4.51 1.98 9.35
CA LEU A 61 3.64 2.93 8.66
C LEU A 61 3.63 2.70 7.15
N TYR A 62 4.78 2.39 6.56
CA TYR A 62 4.91 1.99 5.15
C TYR A 62 4.06 0.75 4.86
N ALA A 63 4.20 -0.32 5.65
CA ALA A 63 3.46 -1.56 5.46
C ALA A 63 1.95 -1.35 5.61
N LYS A 64 1.55 -0.62 6.66
CA LYS A 64 0.16 -0.25 6.92
C LYS A 64 -0.45 0.54 5.75
N ASN A 65 0.28 1.51 5.20
CA ASN A 65 -0.22 2.33 4.09
C ASN A 65 -0.39 1.53 2.80
N ILE A 66 0.53 0.60 2.49
CA ILE A 66 0.37 -0.29 1.33
C ILE A 66 -0.85 -1.20 1.48
N LEU A 67 -1.06 -1.80 2.66
CA LEU A 67 -2.24 -2.65 2.92
C LEU A 67 -3.54 -1.85 2.87
N LEU A 68 -3.54 -0.62 3.39
CA LEU A 68 -4.69 0.27 3.31
C LEU A 68 -5.04 0.57 1.85
N LEU A 69 -4.03 0.82 1.01
CA LEU A 69 -4.19 1.07 -0.41
C LEU A 69 -4.72 -0.16 -1.16
N GLU A 70 -4.15 -1.33 -0.93
CA GLU A 70 -4.59 -2.58 -1.57
C GLU A 70 -6.05 -2.92 -1.22
N ARG A 71 -6.45 -2.74 0.04
CA ARG A 71 -7.84 -2.94 0.48
C ARG A 71 -8.81 -1.92 -0.10
N LYS A 72 -8.38 -0.64 -0.20
CA LYS A 72 -9.21 0.45 -0.71
C LYS A 72 -9.33 0.40 -2.24
N TYR A 73 -8.25 0.04 -2.93
CA TYR A 73 -8.15 0.04 -4.38
C TYR A 73 -7.79 -1.36 -4.89
N ARG A 74 -8.79 -2.06 -5.42
CA ARG A 74 -8.67 -3.45 -5.93
C ARG A 74 -7.70 -3.63 -7.10
N ASN A 75 -7.09 -2.56 -7.61
CA ASN A 75 -6.14 -2.58 -8.70
C ASN A 75 -4.68 -2.36 -8.26
N ILE A 76 -4.41 -2.16 -6.97
CA ILE A 76 -3.05 -1.99 -6.43
C ILE A 76 -2.54 -3.33 -5.88
N GLY A 77 -1.39 -3.79 -6.35
CA GLY A 77 -0.67 -4.92 -5.74
C GLY A 77 0.37 -4.45 -4.73
N ILE A 78 0.44 -5.13 -3.58
CA ILE A 78 1.49 -4.93 -2.55
C ILE A 78 2.88 -5.03 -3.18
N THR A 79 3.10 -6.06 -3.99
CA THR A 79 4.40 -6.35 -4.60
C THR A 79 4.81 -5.34 -5.65
N GLU A 80 3.86 -4.69 -6.32
CA GLU A 80 4.13 -3.64 -7.30
C GLU A 80 4.68 -2.39 -6.62
N LEU A 81 4.11 -1.97 -5.48
CA LEU A 81 4.61 -0.81 -4.74
C LEU A 81 5.98 -1.07 -4.12
N ILE A 82 6.20 -2.27 -3.59
CA ILE A 82 7.52 -2.69 -3.11
C ILE A 82 8.51 -2.74 -4.29
N ALA A 83 8.11 -3.23 -5.46
CA ALA A 83 8.97 -3.30 -6.65
C ALA A 83 9.37 -1.92 -7.17
N ILE A 84 8.43 -0.96 -7.22
CA ILE A 84 8.71 0.44 -7.57
C ILE A 84 9.78 0.99 -6.63
N ASN A 85 9.56 0.92 -5.32
CA ASN A 85 10.48 1.47 -4.33
C ASN A 85 11.86 0.78 -4.32
N LYS A 86 11.91 -0.50 -4.68
CA LYS A 86 13.16 -1.22 -4.92
C LYS A 86 13.89 -0.70 -6.16
N VAL A 87 13.19 -0.52 -7.27
CA VAL A 87 13.82 -0.07 -8.53
C VAL A 87 14.25 1.40 -8.44
N GLU A 88 13.47 2.23 -7.77
CA GLU A 88 13.73 3.66 -7.61
C GLU A 88 14.95 3.94 -6.74
N THR A 89 15.00 3.34 -5.54
CA THR A 89 16.02 3.69 -4.54
C THR A 89 16.65 2.51 -3.84
N ASN A 90 16.34 1.28 -4.26
CA ASN A 90 16.70 0.05 -3.55
C ASN A 90 16.24 0.09 -2.08
N MET A 91 14.99 0.54 -1.87
CA MET A 91 14.37 0.67 -0.54
C MET A 91 15.10 1.64 0.41
N LYS A 92 15.82 2.61 -0.16
CA LYS A 92 16.46 3.66 0.61
C LYS A 92 15.65 4.94 0.52
N HIS A 93 15.43 5.59 1.66
CA HIS A 93 14.85 6.93 1.69
C HIS A 93 15.94 7.99 1.89
N ARG A 94 17.10 7.63 2.45
CA ARG A 94 18.23 8.52 2.75
C ARG A 94 19.56 7.95 2.23
N LYS A 95 20.49 8.86 1.95
CA LYS A 95 21.91 8.60 1.65
C LYS A 95 22.76 9.54 2.49
N LYS A 96 23.61 8.98 3.36
CA LYS A 96 24.43 9.74 4.33
C LYS A 96 23.58 10.68 5.23
N GLY A 97 22.44 10.20 5.71
CA GLY A 97 21.53 10.96 6.58
C GLY A 97 20.65 12.00 5.87
N LYS A 98 20.92 12.31 4.60
CA LYS A 98 20.10 13.22 3.78
C LYS A 98 19.12 12.43 2.94
N MET A 99 17.92 12.95 2.73
CA MET A 99 16.94 12.32 1.85
C MET A 99 17.50 12.11 0.44
N ILE A 100 17.14 11.00 -0.19
CA ILE A 100 17.47 10.74 -1.59
C ILE A 100 16.62 11.65 -2.46
N VAL A 101 17.31 12.48 -3.23
CA VAL A 101 16.74 13.28 -4.31
C VAL A 101 17.43 12.83 -5.59
N THR A 102 16.66 12.36 -6.57
CA THR A 102 17.18 12.12 -7.92
C THR A 102 16.53 13.10 -8.90
N GLY A 103 17.20 13.39 -10.01
CA GLY A 103 16.76 14.44 -10.93
C GLY A 103 16.72 15.83 -10.26
N LYS A 104 15.81 16.70 -10.72
CA LYS A 104 15.66 18.06 -10.18
C LYS A 104 14.71 18.14 -8.99
N ASN A 105 13.74 17.22 -8.83
CA ASN A 105 12.67 17.33 -7.83
C ASN A 105 12.07 15.98 -7.41
N ASP A 106 12.70 14.82 -7.64
CA ASP A 106 12.09 13.52 -7.30
C ASP A 106 12.54 13.09 -5.90
N PHE A 107 11.58 12.81 -5.02
CA PHE A 107 11.83 12.71 -3.58
C PHE A 107 11.46 11.34 -3.01
N GLY A 108 12.28 10.92 -2.04
CA GLY A 108 11.93 9.85 -1.12
C GLY A 108 12.03 8.45 -1.71
N ILE A 109 11.32 7.48 -1.14
CA ILE A 109 11.50 6.07 -1.48
C ILE A 109 10.84 5.71 -2.83
N SER A 110 9.81 6.46 -3.22
CA SER A 110 9.01 6.24 -4.43
C SER A 110 9.34 7.21 -5.58
N GLN A 111 10.31 8.11 -5.37
CA GLN A 111 10.82 9.09 -6.34
C GLN A 111 9.71 9.86 -7.07
N LEU A 112 8.77 10.41 -6.31
CA LEU A 112 7.74 11.31 -6.85
C LEU A 112 8.23 12.74 -6.86
N ASP A 113 7.88 13.49 -7.91
CA ASP A 113 8.04 14.94 -7.88
C ASP A 113 6.97 15.63 -7.03
N ALA A 114 7.33 16.78 -6.43
CA ALA A 114 6.44 17.50 -5.52
C ALA A 114 5.12 17.97 -6.17
N ASN A 115 5.13 18.34 -7.46
CA ASN A 115 3.92 18.77 -8.16
C ASN A 115 3.01 17.58 -8.48
N THR A 116 3.58 16.45 -8.90
CA THR A 116 2.83 15.20 -9.07
C THR A 116 2.23 14.77 -7.75
N ALA A 117 3.01 14.72 -6.67
CA ALA A 117 2.48 14.33 -5.36
C ALA A 117 1.32 15.24 -4.91
N ARG A 118 1.46 16.56 -5.05
CA ARG A 118 0.41 17.53 -4.73
C ARG A 118 -0.83 17.35 -5.59
N GLY A 119 -0.65 17.17 -6.90
CA GLY A 119 -1.74 16.96 -7.84
C GLY A 119 -2.52 15.67 -7.56
N ILE A 120 -1.81 14.59 -7.23
CA ILE A 120 -2.41 13.30 -6.85
C ILE A 120 -3.17 13.44 -5.54
N ALA A 121 -2.53 14.00 -4.51
CA ALA A 121 -3.16 14.18 -3.21
C ALA A 121 -4.45 15.03 -3.32
N SER A 122 -4.41 16.10 -4.11
CA SER A 122 -5.59 16.94 -4.37
C SER A 122 -6.72 16.17 -5.07
N ARG A 123 -6.43 15.33 -6.07
CA ARG A 123 -7.45 14.52 -6.77
C ARG A 123 -8.13 13.50 -5.85
N HIS A 124 -7.40 13.01 -4.85
CA HIS A 124 -7.91 12.05 -3.86
C HIS A 124 -8.43 12.73 -2.57
N GLY A 125 -8.59 14.05 -2.57
CA GLY A 125 -9.18 14.81 -1.45
C GLY A 125 -8.29 14.92 -0.21
N LEU A 126 -6.98 14.73 -0.36
CA LEU A 126 -6.02 14.80 0.74
C LEU A 126 -5.48 16.22 0.92
N ARG A 127 -5.38 16.65 2.18
CA ARG A 127 -4.64 17.87 2.52
C ARG A 127 -3.14 17.58 2.47
N TRP A 128 -2.48 18.08 1.43
CA TRP A 128 -1.06 17.87 1.20
C TRP A 128 -0.23 19.09 1.56
N ARG A 129 0.92 18.85 2.18
CA ARG A 129 1.99 19.84 2.38
C ARG A 129 3.24 19.29 1.73
N ASP A 130 4.04 20.16 1.13
CA ASP A 130 5.22 19.72 0.38
C ASP A 130 6.22 18.97 1.28
N GLU A 131 6.29 19.32 2.57
CA GLU A 131 7.09 18.62 3.58
C GLU A 131 6.74 17.13 3.75
N TYR A 132 5.50 16.72 3.43
CA TYR A 132 5.04 15.34 3.56
C TYR A 132 5.69 14.39 2.55
N ILE A 133 6.29 14.93 1.48
CA ILE A 133 7.04 14.10 0.53
C ILE A 133 8.31 13.51 1.15
N HIS A 134 8.78 14.09 2.26
CA HIS A 134 9.93 13.64 3.05
C HIS A 134 9.57 12.56 4.07
N ASP A 135 8.29 12.27 4.28
CA ASP A 135 7.84 11.15 5.09
C ASP A 135 7.74 9.90 4.19
N PRO A 136 8.51 8.83 4.45
CA PRO A 136 8.52 7.66 3.58
C PRO A 136 7.18 6.93 3.51
N ALA A 137 6.37 6.99 4.58
CA ALA A 137 5.05 6.36 4.62
C ALA A 137 4.02 7.17 3.80
N LEU A 138 4.06 8.50 3.88
CA LEU A 138 3.19 9.35 3.05
C LEU A 138 3.64 9.35 1.58
N ASN A 139 4.94 9.31 1.33
CA ASN A 139 5.51 9.20 -0.02
C ASN A 139 5.03 7.92 -0.72
N VAL A 140 5.10 6.76 -0.07
CA VAL A 140 4.56 5.51 -0.64
C VAL A 140 3.03 5.53 -0.79
N TYR A 141 2.33 6.18 0.14
CA TYR A 141 0.87 6.27 0.07
C TYR A 141 0.42 7.02 -1.18
N VAL A 142 1.01 8.20 -1.44
CA VAL A 142 0.71 8.98 -2.64
C VAL A 142 1.18 8.27 -3.91
N ALA A 143 2.30 7.55 -3.87
CA ALA A 143 2.75 6.71 -4.98
C ALA A 143 1.74 5.60 -5.32
N GLY A 144 1.11 5.00 -4.33
CA GLY A 144 0.03 4.02 -4.52
C GLY A 144 -1.20 4.61 -5.18
N LEU A 145 -1.60 5.83 -4.78
CA LEU A 145 -2.69 6.55 -5.44
C LEU A 145 -2.35 6.83 -6.90
N TYR A 146 -1.12 7.25 -7.18
CA TYR A 146 -0.67 7.48 -8.55
C TYR A 146 -0.66 6.21 -9.39
N LEU A 147 -0.17 5.11 -8.84
CA LEU A 147 -0.22 3.81 -9.51
C LEU A 147 -1.66 3.39 -9.82
N SER A 148 -2.60 3.63 -8.89
CA SER A 148 -4.02 3.32 -9.11
C SER A 148 -4.62 4.14 -10.24
N ASP A 149 -4.37 5.46 -10.28
CA ASP A 149 -4.82 6.35 -11.37
C ASP A 149 -4.31 5.83 -12.72
N LEU A 150 -3.00 5.56 -12.83
CA LEU A 150 -2.38 5.07 -14.06
C LEU A 150 -2.94 3.72 -14.52
N LYS A 151 -3.28 2.83 -13.58
CA LYS A 151 -3.91 1.54 -13.89
C LYS A 151 -5.34 1.67 -14.40
N GLN A 152 -6.05 2.72 -14.00
CA GLN A 152 -7.37 3.02 -14.56
C GLN A 152 -7.23 3.57 -15.99
N GLU A 153 -6.18 4.34 -16.28
CA GLU A 153 -5.91 4.92 -17.59
C GLU A 153 -5.32 3.91 -18.60
N HIS A 154 -4.65 2.86 -18.11
CA HIS A 154 -3.86 1.95 -18.95
C HIS A 154 -4.18 0.48 -18.69
N LYS A 155 -4.59 -0.20 -19.76
CA LYS A 155 -4.90 -1.65 -19.73
C LYS A 155 -3.67 -2.55 -19.48
N TYR A 156 -2.47 -2.13 -19.87
CA TYR A 156 -1.29 -2.99 -19.79
C TYR A 156 -0.22 -2.39 -18.86
N ASN A 157 0.32 -3.23 -17.96
CA ASN A 157 1.33 -2.85 -16.97
C ASN A 157 2.55 -2.14 -17.58
N LYS A 158 2.98 -2.52 -18.80
CA LYS A 158 4.07 -1.81 -19.48
C LYS A 158 3.81 -0.31 -19.68
N PHE A 159 2.55 0.09 -19.94
CA PHE A 159 2.18 1.50 -20.08
C PHE A 159 2.03 2.18 -18.72
N VAL A 160 1.54 1.43 -17.71
CA VAL A 160 1.41 1.91 -16.32
C VAL A 160 2.79 2.27 -15.77
N PHE A 161 3.73 1.34 -15.76
CA PHE A 161 5.04 1.55 -15.14
C PHE A 161 5.91 2.55 -15.91
N GLU A 162 5.82 2.57 -17.24
CA GLU A 162 6.53 3.60 -18.00
C GLU A 162 5.95 5.00 -17.74
N SER A 163 4.62 5.12 -17.64
CA SER A 163 4.00 6.40 -17.30
C SER A 163 4.25 6.82 -15.86
N TYR A 164 4.41 5.87 -14.93
CA TYR A 164 4.85 6.17 -13.56
C TYR A 164 6.20 6.89 -13.59
N ASN A 165 7.18 6.33 -14.30
CA ASN A 165 8.55 6.84 -14.37
C ASN A 165 8.72 8.14 -15.19
N ARG A 166 7.81 8.45 -16.12
CA ARG A 166 8.01 9.55 -17.09
C ARG A 166 6.86 10.55 -17.17
N GLY A 167 5.82 10.36 -16.37
CA GLY A 167 4.52 11.00 -16.57
C GLY A 167 3.73 10.36 -17.71
N PRO A 168 2.47 10.79 -17.94
CA PRO A 168 1.56 10.18 -18.92
C PRO A 168 2.16 10.08 -20.33
N ILE A 169 2.37 8.86 -20.84
CA ILE A 169 3.03 8.64 -22.13
C ILE A 169 2.01 8.48 -23.25
N ASN A 170 2.27 9.14 -24.39
CA ASN A 170 1.57 8.84 -25.63
C ASN A 170 2.04 7.49 -26.22
N LYS A 171 1.11 6.54 -26.39
CA LYS A 171 1.36 5.12 -26.77
C LYS A 171 2.29 4.94 -27.99
N LYS A 172 2.37 5.93 -28.87
CA LYS A 172 3.22 5.91 -30.09
C LYS A 172 4.72 6.10 -29.83
N LYS A 173 5.16 6.46 -28.61
CA LYS A 173 6.57 6.75 -28.28
C LYS A 173 7.32 5.62 -27.55
N ILE A 174 6.69 4.46 -27.31
CA ILE A 174 7.26 3.34 -26.52
C ILE A 174 7.99 2.34 -27.39
N LYS A 175 9.11 2.73 -28.02
CA LYS A 175 9.94 1.76 -28.76
C LYS A 175 11.15 1.25 -27.97
N ASN A 176 11.63 1.93 -26.93
CA ASN A 176 12.90 1.59 -26.26
C ASN A 176 12.90 1.79 -24.72
N PHE A 177 11.83 1.40 -24.01
CA PHE A 177 11.76 1.66 -22.57
C PHE A 177 11.84 0.38 -21.70
N PRO A 178 12.86 0.25 -20.84
CA PRO A 178 13.11 -0.95 -20.03
C PRO A 178 12.58 -0.86 -18.60
N TYR A 179 11.93 0.24 -18.19
CA TYR A 179 11.56 0.45 -16.79
C TYR A 179 10.53 -0.59 -16.34
N TRP A 180 9.50 -0.85 -17.15
CA TRP A 180 8.53 -1.89 -16.84
C TRP A 180 9.16 -3.28 -16.68
N LYS A 181 10.20 -3.61 -17.45
CA LYS A 181 10.93 -4.89 -17.32
C LYS A 181 11.69 -4.99 -16.00
N LYS A 182 12.27 -3.88 -15.54
CA LYS A 182 12.94 -3.81 -14.22
C LYS A 182 11.93 -4.05 -13.10
N ILE A 183 10.75 -3.44 -13.21
CA ILE A 183 9.66 -3.60 -12.26
C ILE A 183 9.14 -5.04 -12.26
N GLU A 184 8.84 -5.63 -13.41
CA GLU A 184 8.37 -7.02 -13.49
C GLU A 184 9.37 -8.01 -12.88
N LYS A 185 10.67 -7.83 -13.17
CA LYS A 185 11.71 -8.64 -12.52
C LYS A 185 11.71 -8.46 -11.00
N ALA A 186 11.58 -7.23 -10.53
CA ALA A 186 11.52 -6.94 -9.10
C ALA A 186 10.28 -7.55 -8.44
N ILE A 187 9.10 -7.52 -9.10
CA ILE A 187 7.87 -8.15 -8.63
C ILE A 187 8.11 -9.65 -8.42
N GLN A 188 8.68 -10.36 -9.40
CA GLN A 188 8.96 -11.80 -9.27
C GLN A 188 9.87 -12.12 -8.08
N GLU A 189 10.93 -11.31 -7.87
CA GLU A 189 11.84 -11.47 -6.74
C GLU A 189 11.16 -11.19 -5.39
N ILE A 190 10.20 -10.27 -5.34
CA ILE A 190 9.46 -9.90 -4.12
C ILE A 190 8.38 -10.93 -3.81
N ASP A 191 7.63 -11.39 -4.81
CA ASP A 191 6.61 -12.44 -4.65
C ASP A 191 7.21 -13.71 -4.05
N GLU A 192 8.40 -14.11 -4.52
CA GLU A 192 9.14 -15.24 -3.97
C GLU A 192 9.55 -15.03 -2.51
N LYS A 193 9.98 -13.81 -2.14
CA LYS A 193 10.35 -13.47 -0.77
C LYS A 193 9.13 -13.47 0.17
N LEU A 194 8.02 -12.90 -0.26
CA LEU A 194 6.79 -12.87 0.52
C LEU A 194 6.25 -14.29 0.76
N ARG A 195 6.26 -15.16 -0.27
CA ARG A 195 5.90 -16.58 -0.10
C ARG A 195 6.81 -17.30 0.89
N ARG A 196 8.12 -17.06 0.86
CA ARG A 196 9.05 -17.67 1.83
C ARG A 196 8.85 -17.19 3.26
N SER A 197 8.32 -15.98 3.46
CA SER A 197 8.04 -15.46 4.80
C SER A 197 6.73 -15.99 5.41
N GLU A 198 5.98 -16.81 4.68
CA GLU A 198 4.81 -17.56 5.16
C GLU A 198 5.20 -18.94 5.73
N LEU A 199 6.43 -19.41 5.46
CA LEU A 199 7.03 -20.65 5.96
C LEU A 199 7.85 -20.38 7.24
#